data_AF-A0A259EV89-F1
#
_entry.id   AF-A0A259EV89-F1
#
_cell.length_a   1.000
_cell.length_b   1.000
_cell.length_c   1.000
_cell.angle_alpha   90.00
_cell.angle_beta   90.00
_cell.angle_gamma   90.00
#
_symmetry.space_group_name_H-M   'P 1'
#
loop_
_entity.id
_entity.type
_entity.pdbx_description
1 polymer ?
#
loop_
_entity_poly.entity_id
_entity_poly.type
_entity_poly.pdbx_seq_one_letter_code
_entity_poly.pdbx_strand_id
1 'polypeptide(L)'
;MYKKFLIAGAASVFALSAFASDMKNVKESYSLKDDSTVHVFNDGKMGMEDQLGRGMLMEEGHVMETKDGQKIVMKGNEFWRVENYRAGYE
;
A
#
# COMPACT_ATOMS: atom_id res chain seq x y z
N MET A 1 1.32 -8.06 -47.10
CA MET A 1 1.02 -9.17 -46.19
C MET A 1 0.48 -8.61 -44.89
N TYR A 2 -0.81 -8.81 -44.61
CA TYR A 2 -1.47 -8.38 -43.38
C TYR A 2 -1.08 -9.33 -42.24
N LYS A 3 -0.38 -8.83 -41.23
CA LYS A 3 -0.29 -9.53 -39.93
C LYS A 3 -1.25 -8.85 -38.97
N LYS A 4 -2.44 -9.45 -38.87
CA LYS A 4 -3.32 -9.33 -37.71
C LYS A 4 -2.68 -10.18 -36.61
N PHE A 5 -2.56 -9.66 -35.39
CA PHE A 5 -2.94 -10.37 -34.17
C PHE A 5 -3.19 -9.35 -33.06
N LEU A 6 -4.43 -9.39 -32.58
CA LEU A 6 -4.96 -8.72 -31.40
C LEU A 6 -4.22 -9.23 -30.15
N ILE A 7 -3.80 -8.32 -29.27
CA ILE A 7 -3.55 -8.61 -27.86
C ILE A 7 -4.38 -7.55 -27.12
N ALA A 8 -5.67 -7.85 -26.91
CA ALA A 8 -6.18 -8.40 -25.65
C ALA A 8 -6.00 -7.37 -24.54
N GLY A 9 -7.08 -6.65 -24.26
CA GLY A 9 -7.13 -5.57 -23.30
C GLY A 9 -6.70 -6.04 -21.91
N ALA A 10 -5.78 -5.29 -21.31
CA ALA A 10 -5.71 -5.22 -19.86
C ALA A 10 -7.00 -4.53 -19.40
N ALA A 11 -8.04 -5.33 -19.14
CA ALA A 11 -9.09 -4.89 -18.25
C ALA A 11 -8.41 -4.73 -16.89
N SER A 12 -7.95 -3.52 -16.61
CA SER A 12 -7.59 -3.11 -15.26
C SER A 12 -8.83 -3.36 -14.43
N VAL A 13 -8.86 -4.46 -13.70
CA VAL A 13 -9.86 -4.66 -12.66
C VAL A 13 -9.55 -3.57 -11.66
N PHE A 14 -10.32 -2.47 -11.73
CA PHE A 14 -10.37 -1.51 -10.65
C PHE A 14 -10.95 -2.28 -9.47
N ALA A 15 -10.08 -2.80 -8.61
CA ALA A 15 -10.50 -3.33 -7.33
C ALA A 15 -11.31 -2.21 -6.67
N LEU A 16 -12.59 -2.48 -6.41
CA LEU A 16 -13.44 -1.57 -5.66
C LEU A 16 -12.96 -1.64 -4.21
N SER A 17 -11.89 -0.91 -3.91
CA SER A 17 -11.35 -0.78 -2.56
C SER A 17 -12.49 -0.36 -1.62
N ALA A 18 -12.62 -0.99 -0.45
CA ALA A 18 -13.60 -0.57 0.56
C ALA A 18 -13.37 0.89 1.04
N PHE A 19 -12.22 1.47 0.68
CA PHE A 19 -11.86 2.87 0.85
C PHE A 19 -12.27 3.76 -0.33
N ALA A 20 -13.12 3.34 -1.26
CA ALA A 20 -13.44 4.12 -2.48
C ALA A 20 -13.96 5.55 -2.19
N SER A 21 -14.61 5.78 -1.04
CA SER A 21 -14.98 7.12 -0.56
C SER A 21 -13.78 7.96 -0.12
N ASP A 22 -12.78 7.32 0.48
CA ASP A 22 -11.58 7.94 1.05
C ASP A 22 -10.39 7.97 0.08
N MET A 23 -10.46 7.27 -1.06
CA MET A 23 -9.44 7.32 -2.11
C MET A 23 -9.17 8.74 -2.64
N LYS A 24 -10.17 9.63 -2.56
CA LYS A 24 -10.01 11.06 -2.89
C LYS A 24 -9.10 11.81 -1.91
N ASN A 25 -8.96 11.31 -0.69
CA ASN A 25 -8.14 11.87 0.37
C ASN A 25 -6.80 11.15 0.53
N VAL A 26 -6.48 10.19 -0.36
CA VAL A 26 -5.18 9.51 -0.36
C VAL A 26 -4.12 10.46 -0.87
N LYS A 27 -3.11 10.68 -0.04
CA LYS A 27 -1.92 11.45 -0.36
C LYS A 27 -0.91 10.59 -1.12
N GLU A 28 -0.71 9.36 -0.67
CA GLU A 28 0.30 8.46 -1.21
C GLU A 28 -0.09 7.00 -1.00
N SER A 29 0.42 6.09 -1.83
CA SER A 29 0.18 4.65 -1.68
C SER A 29 1.45 3.86 -1.94
N TYR A 30 1.65 2.82 -1.16
CA TYR A 30 2.85 1.99 -1.20
C TYR A 30 2.44 0.53 -1.41
N SER A 31 2.90 -0.07 -2.51
CA SER A 31 2.80 -1.51 -2.70
C SER A 31 3.87 -2.23 -1.91
N LEU A 32 3.47 -3.24 -1.17
CA LEU A 32 4.32 -4.03 -0.29
C LEU A 32 4.78 -5.32 -0.96
N LYS A 33 5.81 -5.95 -0.40
CA LYS A 33 6.38 -7.20 -0.93
C LYS A 33 5.44 -8.39 -0.83
N ASP A 34 4.48 -8.37 0.08
CA ASP A 34 3.43 -9.39 0.26
C ASP A 34 2.20 -9.14 -0.64
N ASP A 35 2.34 -8.23 -1.62
CA ASP A 35 1.30 -7.80 -2.57
C ASP A 35 0.11 -7.07 -1.94
N SER A 36 0.20 -6.70 -0.66
CA SER A 36 -0.72 -5.75 -0.04
C SER A 36 -0.37 -4.29 -0.41
N THR A 37 -1.28 -3.36 -0.14
CA THR A 37 -1.10 -1.93 -0.38
C THR A 37 -1.43 -1.13 0.88
N VAL A 38 -0.56 -0.16 1.20
CA VAL A 38 -0.81 0.83 2.25
C VAL A 38 -1.15 2.16 1.61
N HIS A 39 -2.27 2.75 2.01
CA HIS A 39 -2.67 4.09 1.63
C HIS A 39 -2.41 5.05 2.79
N VAL A 40 -1.70 6.14 2.51
CA VAL A 40 -1.50 7.27 3.43
C VAL A 40 -2.49 8.35 3.05
N PHE A 41 -3.33 8.76 3.99
CA PHE A 41 -4.33 9.81 3.78
C PHE A 41 -3.76 11.20 4.08
N ASN A 42 -4.44 12.24 3.61
CA ASN A 42 -4.05 13.64 3.82
C ASN A 42 -3.98 14.05 5.31
N ASP A 43 -4.72 13.37 6.18
CA ASP A 43 -4.72 13.58 7.62
C ASP A 43 -3.61 12.81 8.36
N GLY A 44 -2.77 12.06 7.64
CA GLY A 44 -1.66 11.28 8.19
C GLY A 44 -2.04 9.86 8.66
N LYS A 45 -3.33 9.50 8.61
CA LYS A 45 -3.77 8.12 8.90
C LYS A 45 -3.38 7.19 7.77
N MET A 46 -3.44 5.89 8.07
CA MET A 46 -3.18 4.83 7.12
C MET A 46 -4.32 3.82 7.07
N GLY A 47 -4.54 3.29 5.87
CA GLY A 47 -5.33 2.10 5.64
C GLY A 47 -4.49 1.08 4.89
N MET A 48 -4.66 -0.19 5.19
CA MET A 48 -4.00 -1.28 4.49
C MET A 48 -5.06 -2.16 3.84
N GLU A 49 -4.80 -2.60 2.62
CA GLU A 49 -5.61 -3.60 1.93
C GLU A 49 -4.74 -4.73 1.40
N ASP A 50 -5.28 -5.93 1.38
CA ASP A 50 -4.60 -7.05 0.73
C ASP A 50 -4.67 -6.97 -0.81
N GLN A 51 -4.04 -7.93 -1.48
CA GLN A 51 -4.05 -8.03 -2.95
C GLN A 51 -5.45 -8.12 -3.60
N LEU A 52 -6.49 -8.41 -2.81
CA LEU A 52 -7.88 -8.50 -3.25
C LEU A 52 -8.68 -7.23 -2.90
N GLY A 53 -8.05 -6.20 -2.34
CA GLY A 53 -8.69 -4.94 -1.92
C GLY A 53 -9.47 -5.06 -0.62
N ARG A 54 -9.23 -6.11 0.19
CA ARG A 54 -9.88 -6.29 1.49
C ARG A 54 -9.08 -5.54 2.55
N GLY A 55 -9.75 -4.71 3.34
CA GLY A 55 -9.12 -3.97 4.43
C GLY A 55 -8.46 -4.91 5.45
N MET A 56 -7.23 -4.58 5.84
CA MET A 56 -6.44 -5.29 6.83
C MET A 56 -6.12 -4.39 8.02
N LEU A 57 -6.03 -5.01 9.20
CA LEU A 57 -5.55 -4.35 10.40
C LEU A 57 -4.03 -4.22 10.33
N MET A 58 -3.53 -3.05 10.66
CA MET A 58 -2.10 -2.81 10.82
C MET A 58 -1.80 -2.95 12.32
N GLU A 59 -0.97 -3.91 12.69
CA GLU A 59 -0.54 -4.06 14.08
C GLU A 59 0.58 -3.06 14.40
N GLU A 60 0.58 -2.52 15.62
CA GLU A 60 1.65 -1.63 16.05
C GLU A 60 3.01 -2.35 16.06
N GLY A 61 4.04 -1.68 15.52
CA GLY A 61 5.36 -2.27 15.35
C GLY A 61 5.49 -3.23 14.17
N HIS A 62 4.42 -3.46 13.41
CA HIS A 62 4.49 -4.26 12.18
C HIS A 62 5.36 -3.55 11.13
N VAL A 63 6.38 -4.25 10.65
CA VAL A 63 7.30 -3.75 9.61
C VAL A 63 6.75 -4.13 8.25
N MET A 64 6.39 -3.11 7.47
CA MET A 64 5.94 -3.27 6.10
C MET A 64 7.07 -2.88 5.16
N GLU A 65 7.51 -3.83 4.34
CA GLU A 65 8.55 -3.58 3.35
C GLU A 65 7.92 -3.33 1.98
N THR A 66 8.20 -2.16 1.42
CA THR A 66 7.74 -1.76 0.10
C THR A 66 8.53 -2.49 -0.99
N LYS A 67 7.98 -2.52 -2.20
CA LYS A 67 8.65 -3.15 -3.34
C LYS A 67 9.99 -2.49 -3.72
N ASP A 68 10.17 -1.20 -3.41
CA ASP A 68 11.43 -0.48 -3.59
C ASP A 68 12.41 -0.62 -2.40
N GLY A 69 12.07 -1.42 -1.40
CA GLY A 69 12.94 -1.76 -0.27
C GLY A 69 12.90 -0.78 0.90
N GLN A 70 11.99 0.19 0.88
CA GLN A 70 11.72 1.04 2.04
C GLN A 70 11.00 0.25 3.13
N LYS A 71 11.27 0.60 4.38
CA LYS A 71 10.60 0.00 5.54
C LYS A 71 9.73 1.03 6.21
N ILE A 72 8.47 0.65 6.38
CA ILE A 72 7.44 1.43 7.05
C ILE A 72 7.08 0.70 8.32
N VAL A 73 6.93 1.43 9.43
CA VAL A 73 6.35 0.88 10.66
C VAL A 73 5.18 1.73 11.10
N MET A 74 4.15 1.05 11.59
CA MET A 74 3.04 1.69 12.26
C MET A 74 3.41 1.91 13.73
N LYS A 75 3.20 3.13 14.23
CA LYS A 75 3.34 3.45 15.66
C LYS A 75 2.24 4.42 16.06
N GLY A 76 1.45 4.07 17.08
CA GLY A 76 0.37 4.93 17.59
C GLY A 76 -0.70 5.33 16.57
N ASN A 77 -1.03 4.46 15.60
CA ASN A 77 -1.98 4.76 14.52
C ASN A 77 -1.54 5.86 13.51
N GLU A 78 -0.24 6.21 13.52
CA GLU A 78 0.39 7.19 12.63
C GLU A 78 1.66 6.61 11.97
N PHE A 79 2.02 7.13 10.79
CA PHE A 79 3.18 6.68 10.02
C PHE A 79 4.48 7.25 10.57
N TRP A 80 5.46 6.39 10.85
CA TRP A 80 6.84 6.82 11.09
C TRP A 80 7.70 6.36 9.92
N ARG A 81 8.16 7.31 9.09
CA ARG A 81 9.18 7.03 8.08
C ARG A 81 10.47 6.72 8.83
N VAL A 82 10.93 5.50 8.73
CA VAL A 82 12.17 5.13 9.40
C VAL A 82 13.34 5.30 8.44
N GLU A 83 13.79 6.54 8.28
CA GLU A 83 15.03 6.82 7.54
C GLU A 83 16.29 6.34 8.29
N ASN A 84 16.15 5.89 9.55
CA ASN A 84 17.25 5.32 10.34
C ASN A 84 16.76 4.33 11.41
N TYR A 85 16.32 3.12 11.03
CA TYR A 85 16.00 2.07 12.03
C TYR A 85 17.33 1.46 12.45
N ARG A 86 18.07 2.15 13.31
CA ARG A 86 19.01 1.45 14.17
C ARG A 86 18.14 0.71 15.17
N ALA A 87 18.01 -0.60 14.98
CA ALA A 87 17.52 -1.49 16.01
C ALA A 87 18.49 -1.37 17.21
N GLY A 88 18.21 -0.43 18.10
CA GLY A 88 18.96 -0.18 19.31
C GLY A 88 18.00 -0.32 20.48
N TYR A 89 17.95 -1.53 21.03
CA TYR A 89 17.63 -1.71 22.43
C TYR A 89 18.87 -1.28 23.22
N GLU A 90 18.81 -0.12 23.86
CA GLU A 90 19.52 0.20 25.11
C GLU A 90 18.56 0.96 26.03
#